data_AF-A0A6A0H006-F1
#
_entry.id   AF-A0A6A0H006-F1
#
_cell.length_a   1.000
_cell.length_b   1.000
_cell.length_c   1.000
_cell.angle_alpha   90.00
_cell.angle_beta   90.00
_cell.angle_gamma   90.00
#
_symmetry.space_group_name_H-M   'P 1'
#
loop_
_entity.id
_entity.type
_entity.pdbx_description
1 polymer ?
#
loop_
_entity_poly.entity_id
_entity_poly.type
_entity_poly.pdbx_seq_one_letter_code
_entity_poly.pdbx_strand_id
1 'polypeptide(L)'
;MNFSLISMAYGQIGMIQALAGFFTYFVIMAENGFLPPFLFGLRETWDSKAINDLTDSYGQEWTYFDRKKLEYTCHTAFFVSIVIVQWADLIICKTRRNSIVHQGMKNWVLNFGLVFETTLAAFLSYTPGMDKGLRMYPLK
;
A
#
# COMPACT_ATOMS: atom_id res chain seq x y z
N MET A 1 21.82 -5.47 -24.13
CA MET A 1 20.68 -5.11 -23.25
C MET A 1 20.06 -6.42 -22.77
N ASN A 2 20.21 -6.76 -21.48
CA ASN A 2 19.88 -8.10 -20.99
C ASN A 2 18.37 -8.22 -20.71
N PHE A 3 17.58 -8.60 -21.71
CA PHE A 3 16.12 -8.77 -21.61
C PHE A 3 15.68 -9.71 -20.47
N SER A 4 16.49 -10.72 -20.13
CA SER A 4 16.19 -11.62 -18.99
C SER A 4 16.17 -10.91 -17.64
N LEU A 5 16.99 -9.86 -17.46
CA LEU A 5 17.02 -9.05 -16.23
C LEU A 5 15.81 -8.12 -16.16
N ILE A 6 15.40 -7.54 -17.29
CA ILE A 6 14.21 -6.69 -17.39
C ILE A 6 12.95 -7.53 -17.17
N SER A 7 12.86 -8.72 -17.75
CA SER A 7 11.72 -9.63 -17.60
C SER A 7 11.56 -10.14 -16.16
N MET A 8 12.66 -10.47 -15.47
CA MET A 8 12.59 -10.90 -14.07
C MET A 8 12.20 -9.76 -13.13
N ALA A 9 12.81 -8.60 -13.27
CA ALA A 9 12.55 -7.45 -12.40
C ALA A 9 11.14 -6.85 -12.63
N TYR A 10 10.75 -6.57 -13.87
CA TYR A 10 9.43 -5.97 -14.13
C TYR A 10 8.31 -7.01 -14.17
N GLY A 11 8.59 -8.21 -14.68
CA GLY A 11 7.55 -9.23 -14.90
C GLY A 11 7.21 -10.04 -13.65
N GLN A 12 8.16 -10.38 -12.79
CA GLN A 12 7.87 -11.18 -11.59
C GLN A 12 7.77 -10.32 -10.34
N ILE A 13 8.77 -9.48 -10.08
CA ILE A 13 8.82 -8.65 -8.87
C ILE A 13 7.79 -7.52 -8.95
N GLY A 14 7.73 -6.81 -10.07
CA GLY A 14 6.74 -5.75 -10.30
C GLY A 14 5.29 -6.24 -10.23
N MET A 15 5.00 -7.44 -10.73
CA MET A 15 3.67 -8.05 -10.63
C MET A 15 3.30 -8.40 -9.19
N ILE A 16 4.24 -8.97 -8.42
CA ILE A 16 4.01 -9.26 -6.99
C ILE A 16 3.75 -7.97 -6.22
N GLN A 17 4.48 -6.89 -6.54
CA GLN A 17 4.28 -5.59 -5.91
C GLN A 17 2.92 -4.98 -6.23
N ALA A 18 2.51 -5.02 -7.50
CA ALA A 18 1.17 -4.56 -7.89
C ALA A 18 0.08 -5.36 -7.16
N LEU A 19 0.21 -6.69 -7.11
CA LEU A 19 -0.74 -7.57 -6.43
C LEU A 19 -0.79 -7.30 -4.92
N ALA A 20 0.34 -7.08 -4.25
CA ALA A 20 0.39 -6.75 -2.84
C ALA A 20 -0.29 -5.41 -2.52
N GLY A 21 -0.11 -4.40 -3.39
CA GLY A 21 -0.82 -3.12 -3.29
C GLY A 21 -2.34 -3.30 -3.45
N PHE A 22 -2.77 -4.00 -4.52
CA PHE A 22 -4.20 -4.29 -4.74
C PHE A 22 -4.81 -5.11 -3.59
N PHE A 23 -4.07 -6.09 -3.06
CA PHE A 23 -4.51 -6.89 -1.93
C PHE A 23 -4.75 -6.01 -0.69
N THR A 24 -3.82 -5.13 -0.36
CA THR A 24 -3.97 -4.21 0.78
C THR A 24 -5.19 -3.29 0.61
N TYR A 25 -5.41 -2.78 -0.60
CA TYR A 25 -6.59 -1.99 -0.93
C TYR A 25 -7.90 -2.76 -0.70
N PHE A 26 -7.97 -4.00 -1.21
CA PHE A 26 -9.17 -4.83 -1.05
C PHE A 26 -9.42 -5.25 0.39
N VAL A 27 -8.37 -5.53 1.16
CA VAL A 27 -8.50 -5.87 2.59
C VAL A 27 -9.10 -4.71 3.37
N ILE A 28 -8.61 -3.49 3.18
CA ILE A 28 -9.12 -2.32 3.92
C ILE A 28 -10.56 -2.00 3.51
N MET A 29 -10.88 -2.07 2.23
CA MET A 29 -12.26 -1.89 1.78
C MET A 29 -13.18 -2.97 2.37
N ALA A 30 -12.74 -4.23 2.40
CA ALA A 30 -13.51 -5.34 2.97
C ALA A 30 -13.72 -5.20 4.49
N GLU A 31 -12.69 -4.79 5.24
CA GLU A 31 -12.79 -4.54 6.68
C GLU A 31 -13.77 -3.40 7.00
N ASN A 32 -13.92 -2.44 6.09
CA ASN A 32 -14.90 -1.36 6.20
C ASN A 32 -16.25 -1.69 5.53
N GLY A 33 -16.52 -2.95 5.19
CA GLY A 33 -17.82 -3.38 4.66
C GLY A 33 -18.01 -3.29 3.15
N PHE A 34 -17.02 -2.80 2.42
CA PHE A 34 -17.02 -2.78 0.96
C PHE A 34 -16.28 -3.99 0.40
N LEU A 35 -17.00 -5.10 0.26
CA LEU A 35 -16.46 -6.35 -0.29
C LEU A 35 -15.94 -6.14 -1.72
N PRO A 36 -14.84 -6.80 -2.13
CA PRO A 36 -14.27 -6.67 -3.48
C PRO A 36 -15.24 -6.83 -4.66
N PRO A 37 -16.17 -7.79 -4.67
CA PRO A 37 -17.15 -7.90 -5.76
C PRO A 37 -18.16 -6.75 -5.78
N PHE A 38 -18.45 -6.12 -4.63
CA PHE A 38 -19.39 -5.00 -4.54
C PHE A 38 -18.76 -3.68 -5.03
N LEU A 39 -17.42 -3.57 -5.01
CA LEU A 39 -16.70 -2.39 -5.51
C LEU A 39 -16.84 -2.18 -7.02
N PHE A 40 -17.12 -3.23 -7.78
CA PHE A 40 -17.26 -3.14 -9.24
C PHE A 40 -18.57 -2.42 -9.60
N GLY A 41 -18.45 -1.26 -10.27
CA GLY A 41 -19.59 -0.43 -10.66
C GLY A 41 -20.01 0.60 -9.61
N LEU A 42 -19.43 0.57 -8.40
CA LEU A 42 -19.77 1.51 -7.33
C LEU A 42 -19.20 2.93 -7.54
N ARG A 43 -18.38 3.16 -8.57
CA ARG A 43 -17.62 4.41 -8.71
C ARG A 43 -18.49 5.64 -8.98
N GLU A 44 -19.56 5.50 -9.76
CA GLU A 44 -20.47 6.61 -10.06
C GLU A 44 -21.25 7.04 -8.81
N THR A 45 -21.77 6.07 -8.05
CA THR A 45 -22.45 6.36 -6.78
C THR A 45 -21.46 6.83 -5.71
N TRP A 46 -20.23 6.29 -5.69
CA TRP A 46 -19.13 6.69 -4.79
C TRP A 46 -18.76 8.17 -4.92
N ASP A 47 -18.66 8.70 -6.14
CA ASP A 47 -18.25 10.08 -6.37
C ASP A 47 -19.40 11.10 -6.32
N SER A 48 -20.65 10.62 -6.38
CA SER A 48 -21.82 11.47 -6.26
C SER A 48 -21.95 12.05 -4.85
N LYS A 49 -21.88 13.39 -4.76
CA LYS A 49 -22.12 14.17 -3.52
C LYS A 49 -23.58 14.18 -3.07
N ALA A 50 -24.50 13.81 -3.97
CA ALA A 50 -25.94 13.83 -3.70
C ALA A 50 -26.38 12.62 -2.85
N ILE A 51 -25.61 11.53 -2.87
CA ILE A 51 -25.91 10.28 -2.16
C ILE A 51 -25.20 10.33 -0.80
N ASN A 52 -25.93 10.26 0.31
CA ASN A 52 -25.36 10.24 1.67
C ASN A 52 -25.74 8.98 2.45
N ASP A 53 -26.37 8.04 1.75
CA ASP A 53 -27.05 6.84 2.23
C ASP A 53 -26.55 5.62 1.44
N LEU A 54 -25.27 5.61 1.04
CA LEU A 54 -24.71 4.48 0.31
C LEU A 54 -24.59 3.29 1.25
N THR A 55 -25.39 2.26 1.01
CA THR A 55 -25.37 1.03 1.81
C THR A 55 -24.17 0.16 1.44
N ASP A 56 -23.44 -0.30 2.45
CA ASP A 56 -22.37 -1.29 2.30
C ASP A 56 -22.90 -2.73 2.30
N SER A 57 -22.00 -3.72 2.25
CA SER A 57 -22.40 -5.15 2.29
C SER A 57 -22.89 -5.63 3.66
N TYR A 58 -22.67 -4.84 4.73
CA TYR A 58 -23.11 -5.14 6.09
C TYR A 58 -24.42 -4.42 6.47
N GLY A 59 -24.96 -3.58 5.59
CA GLY A 59 -26.18 -2.81 5.83
C GLY A 59 -25.96 -1.47 6.52
N GLN A 60 -24.72 -0.97 6.60
CA GLN A 60 -24.42 0.36 7.13
C GLN A 60 -24.56 1.42 6.03
N GLU A 61 -25.09 2.58 6.40
CA GLU A 61 -25.21 3.73 5.49
C GLU A 61 -23.97 4.62 5.61
N TRP A 62 -23.35 4.94 4.47
CA TRP A 62 -22.15 5.75 4.40
C TRP A 62 -22.40 7.12 3.77
N THR A 63 -22.06 8.18 4.51
CA THR A 63 -22.12 9.55 4.01
C THR A 63 -21.04 9.81 2.96
N TYR A 64 -21.21 10.83 2.11
CA TYR A 64 -20.16 11.23 1.17
C TYR A 64 -18.82 11.52 1.87
N PHE A 65 -18.88 12.14 3.05
CA PHE A 65 -17.68 12.50 3.79
C PHE A 65 -16.93 11.26 4.29
N ASP A 66 -17.63 10.28 4.87
CA ASP A 66 -17.02 9.05 5.38
C ASP A 66 -16.45 8.19 4.27
N ARG A 67 -17.13 8.12 3.12
CA ARG A 67 -16.61 7.43 1.91
C ARG A 67 -15.31 8.05 1.43
N LYS A 68 -15.26 9.37 1.32
CA LYS A 68 -14.01 10.06 0.93
C LYS A 68 -12.91 9.87 1.98
N LYS A 69 -13.25 9.85 3.27
CA LYS A 69 -12.30 9.54 4.34
C LYS A 69 -11.70 8.14 4.16
N LEU A 70 -12.53 7.14 3.88
CA LEU A 70 -12.10 5.77 3.61
C LEU A 70 -11.24 5.66 2.34
N GLU A 71 -11.62 6.37 1.27
CA GLU A 71 -10.84 6.45 0.02
C GLU A 71 -9.42 6.98 0.27
N TYR A 72 -9.28 8.06 1.05
CA TYR A 72 -7.97 8.59 1.42
C TYR A 72 -7.16 7.65 2.33
N THR A 73 -7.84 6.93 3.22
CA THR A 73 -7.21 5.89 4.05
C THR A 73 -6.68 4.75 3.18
N CYS A 74 -7.42 4.34 2.16
CA CYS A 74 -6.96 3.33 1.20
C CYS A 74 -5.74 3.78 0.40
N HIS A 75 -5.70 5.03 -0.07
CA HIS A 75 -4.52 5.58 -0.75
C HIS A 75 -3.27 5.57 0.13
N THR A 76 -3.46 5.90 1.40
CA THR A 76 -2.40 5.88 2.41
C THR A 76 -1.85 4.48 2.59
N ALA A 77 -2.72 3.52 2.80
CA ALA A 77 -2.31 2.15 3.02
C ALA A 77 -1.69 1.50 1.79
N PHE A 78 -2.18 1.86 0.60
CA PHE A 78 -1.56 1.44 -0.66
C PHE A 78 -0.13 1.96 -0.76
N PHE A 79 0.11 3.22 -0.41
CA PHE A 79 1.47 3.79 -0.35
C PHE A 79 2.35 3.06 0.67
N VAL A 80 1.85 2.81 1.89
CA VAL A 80 2.60 2.05 2.92
C VAL A 80 2.92 0.63 2.44
N SER A 81 1.98 -0.04 1.79
CA SER A 81 2.18 -1.37 1.21
C SER A 81 3.29 -1.35 0.14
N ILE A 82 3.30 -0.34 -0.74
CA ILE A 82 4.39 -0.15 -1.71
C ILE A 82 5.74 -0.05 -1.01
N VAL A 83 5.85 0.75 0.05
CA VAL A 83 7.10 0.92 0.81
C VAL A 83 7.56 -0.40 1.45
N ILE A 84 6.64 -1.18 2.02
CA ILE A 84 6.94 -2.50 2.59
C ILE A 84 7.43 -3.48 1.50
N VAL A 85 6.81 -3.46 0.33
CA VAL A 85 7.23 -4.32 -0.78
C VAL A 85 8.59 -3.89 -1.32
N GLN A 86 8.87 -2.59 -1.40
CA GLN A 86 10.20 -2.08 -1.78
C GLN A 86 11.27 -2.57 -0.82
N TRP A 87 11.00 -2.56 0.49
CA TRP A 87 11.90 -3.12 1.49
C TRP A 87 12.19 -4.61 1.24
N ALA A 88 11.15 -5.40 0.99
CA ALA A 88 11.30 -6.82 0.68
C ALA A 88 12.09 -7.04 -0.61
N ASP A 89 11.85 -6.25 -1.66
CA ASP A 89 12.57 -6.35 -2.92
C ASP A 89 14.05 -5.94 -2.77
N LEU A 90 14.36 -4.89 -2.02
CA LEU A 90 15.73 -4.48 -1.72
C LEU A 90 16.51 -5.61 -1.02
N ILE A 91 15.87 -6.33 -0.10
CA ILE A 91 16.45 -7.51 0.57
C ILE A 91 16.67 -8.67 -0.41
N ILE A 92 15.71 -8.93 -1.30
CA ILE A 92 15.79 -10.02 -2.28
C ILE A 92 16.85 -9.72 -3.36
N CYS A 93 16.87 -8.49 -3.89
CA CYS A 93 17.88 -8.01 -4.84
C CYS A 93 19.31 -8.08 -4.25
N LYS A 94 19.46 -7.89 -2.94
CA LYS A 94 20.74 -8.11 -2.23
C LYS A 94 21.18 -9.58 -2.24
N THR A 95 20.22 -10.51 -2.23
CA THR A 95 20.42 -11.95 -2.02
C THR A 95 20.42 -12.72 -3.34
N ARG A 96 20.93 -12.12 -4.44
CA ARG A 96 20.84 -12.72 -5.78
C ARG A 96 21.78 -13.92 -6.02
N ARG A 97 22.76 -14.18 -5.15
CA ARG A 97 23.71 -15.32 -5.31
C ARG A 97 24.16 -16.03 -4.03
N ASN A 98 24.11 -15.38 -2.87
CA ASN A 98 24.46 -16.02 -1.59
C ASN A 98 23.36 -15.74 -0.57
N SER A 99 23.00 -16.74 0.23
CA SER A 99 21.99 -16.61 1.29
C SER A 99 22.40 -15.52 2.30
N ILE A 100 21.43 -14.73 2.78
CA ILE A 100 21.62 -13.65 3.77
C ILE A 100 22.42 -14.12 4.98
N VAL A 101 22.19 -15.37 5.39
CA VAL A 101 22.82 -16.01 6.56
C VAL A 101 24.31 -16.30 6.33
N HIS A 102 24.73 -16.54 5.09
CA HIS A 102 26.12 -16.91 4.78
C HIS A 102 27.01 -15.70 4.44
N GLN A 103 26.43 -14.59 3.95
CA GLN A 103 27.19 -13.43 3.49
C GLN A 103 27.39 -12.34 4.57
N GLY A 104 26.45 -12.21 5.51
CA GLY A 104 26.48 -11.17 6.55
C GLY A 104 26.23 -9.74 6.02
N MET A 105 25.56 -8.90 6.82
CA MET A 105 25.19 -7.51 6.48
C MET A 105 26.36 -6.52 6.62
N LYS A 106 27.50 -6.75 5.95
CA LYS A 106 28.69 -5.87 6.03
C LYS A 106 28.60 -4.58 5.21
N ASN A 107 27.58 -4.39 4.38
CA ASN A 107 27.47 -3.22 3.50
C ASN A 107 26.74 -2.07 4.23
N TRP A 108 27.54 -1.14 4.76
CA TRP A 108 27.07 0.03 5.51
C TRP A 108 26.09 0.92 4.74
N VAL A 109 26.29 1.14 3.43
CA VAL A 109 25.41 1.98 2.61
C VAL A 109 24.02 1.36 2.48
N LEU A 110 23.95 0.03 2.35
CA LEU A 110 22.65 -0.67 2.28
C LEU A 110 21.93 -0.66 3.63
N ASN A 111 22.64 -0.92 4.73
CA ASN A 111 22.05 -0.85 6.07
C ASN A 111 21.53 0.57 6.36
N PHE A 112 22.28 1.61 5.95
CA PHE A 112 21.84 2.99 6.08
C PHE A 112 20.58 3.27 5.26
N GLY A 113 20.52 2.84 4.00
CA GLY A 113 19.33 3.00 3.15
C GLY A 113 18.09 2.33 3.76
N LEU A 114 18.24 1.12 4.28
CA LEU A 114 17.17 0.34 4.89
C LEU A 114 16.66 0.98 6.21
N VAL A 115 17.57 1.51 7.04
CA VAL A 115 17.21 2.28 8.24
C VAL A 115 16.58 3.62 7.90
N PHE A 116 17.10 4.32 6.88
CA PHE A 116 16.55 5.59 6.41
C PHE A 116 15.13 5.42 5.87
N GLU A 117 14.87 4.41 5.04
CA GLU A 117 13.52 4.11 4.57
C GLU A 117 12.59 3.72 5.71
N THR A 118 13.04 2.89 6.66
CA THR A 118 12.24 2.54 7.84
C THR A 118 11.91 3.78 8.68
N THR A 119 12.88 4.69 8.83
CA THR A 119 12.69 5.95 9.56
C THR A 119 11.77 6.89 8.81
N LEU A 120 11.86 6.98 7.48
CA LEU A 120 10.97 7.78 6.64
C LEU A 120 9.55 7.23 6.66
N ALA A 121 9.37 5.91 6.56
CA ALA A 121 8.08 5.25 6.66
C ALA A 121 7.45 5.47 8.04
N ALA A 122 8.23 5.27 9.10
CA ALA A 122 7.78 5.54 10.47
C ALA A 122 7.46 7.04 10.66
N PHE A 123 8.28 7.94 10.13
CA PHE A 123 8.04 9.39 10.20
C PHE A 123 6.77 9.77 9.45
N LEU A 124 6.54 9.25 8.25
CA LEU A 124 5.33 9.49 7.44
C LEU A 124 4.08 8.88 8.08
N SER A 125 4.18 7.71 8.73
CA SER A 125 3.06 7.06 9.42
C SER A 125 2.76 7.68 10.80
N TYR A 126 3.76 8.17 11.52
CA TYR A 126 3.62 8.63 12.92
C TYR A 126 3.69 10.15 13.13
N THR A 127 4.05 10.98 12.13
CA THR A 127 3.97 12.44 12.33
C THR A 127 2.52 12.94 12.28
N PRO A 128 1.99 13.50 13.39
CA PRO A 128 0.64 14.05 13.43
C PRO A 128 0.64 15.40 12.71
N GLY A 129 0.12 15.43 11.48
CA GLY A 129 0.10 16.63 10.64
C GLY A 129 -0.14 16.34 9.15
N MET A 130 0.12 15.11 8.70
CA MET A 130 -0.19 14.66 7.33
C MET A 130 -1.68 14.39 7.07
N ASP A 131 -2.53 14.43 8.10
CA ASP A 131 -3.99 14.48 7.98
C ASP A 131 -4.45 15.73 7.17
N LYS A 132 -3.76 16.87 7.33
CA LYS A 132 -4.08 18.14 6.66
C LYS A 132 -3.34 18.39 5.35
N GLY A 133 -2.18 17.75 5.13
CA GLY A 133 -1.37 17.93 3.92
C GLY A 133 -1.56 16.85 2.84
N LEU A 134 -1.75 15.59 3.25
CA LEU A 134 -1.79 14.41 2.38
C LEU A 134 -3.04 13.52 2.61
N ARG A 135 -3.93 13.90 3.53
CA ARG A 135 -5.16 13.17 3.90
C ARG A 135 -4.90 11.72 4.35
N MET A 136 -3.82 11.49 5.10
CA MET A 136 -3.51 10.16 5.62
C MET A 136 -4.11 9.94 7.00
N TYR A 137 -5.03 8.98 7.14
CA TYR A 137 -5.62 8.57 8.41
C TYR A 137 -4.90 7.34 8.98
N PRO A 138 -4.72 7.25 10.32
CA PRO A 138 -4.11 6.09 10.94
C PRO A 138 -5.02 4.87 10.81
N LEU A 139 -4.47 3.76 10.30
CA LEU A 139 -5.07 2.43 10.40
C LEU A 139 -5.09 2.06 11.90
N LYS A 140 -6.28 1.92 12.47
CA LYS A 140 -6.48 1.50 13.85
C LYS A 140 -7.19 0.16 13.85
#